data_AF-A0A098EXL7-F1
#
_entry.id   AF-A0A098EXL7-F1
#
_cell.length_a   1.000
_cell.length_b   1.000
_cell.length_c   1.000
_cell.angle_alpha   90.00
_cell.angle_beta   90.00
_cell.angle_gamma   90.00
#
_symmetry.space_group_name_H-M   'P 1'
#
loop_
_entity.id
_entity.type
_entity.pdbx_description
1 polymer ?
#
loop_
_entity_poly.entity_id
_entity_poly.type
_entity_poly.pdbx_seq_one_letter_code
_entity_poly.pdbx_strand_id
1 'polypeptide(L)'
;MKGVFSDNIDIDKNAYINWRIERHNPIKNMLTIADGFMESSIMLAEQALKDNRDKKADIIIYPILFSANHAIELYLKAIGWTINILLENDKRVEGGHDIQQILNVVKSRVNEFEIDKDRKKAFKELINNLENYIKELFLKIETKDDGKNKDNMDFSRYPFDTKYVSHFYIETFDNVVVDLENFVERFKEIGQNLNQIASHYLYDFLLAENE
;
A
#
# COMPACT_ATOMS: atom_id res chain seq x y z
N MET A 1 -4.86 14.63 -33.26
CA MET A 1 -5.41 13.80 -32.16
C MET A 1 -5.68 14.69 -30.97
N LYS A 2 -6.75 14.42 -30.24
CA LYS A 2 -7.05 15.09 -28.96
C LYS A 2 -6.10 14.58 -27.87
N GLY A 3 -5.69 15.46 -26.94
CA GLY A 3 -4.80 15.09 -25.84
C GLY A 3 -5.50 14.27 -24.76
N VAL A 4 -4.77 13.41 -24.04
CA VAL A 4 -5.33 12.60 -22.94
C VAL A 4 -5.81 13.46 -21.76
N PHE A 5 -5.11 14.56 -21.45
CA PHE A 5 -5.49 15.52 -20.41
C PHE A 5 -6.41 16.63 -20.94
N SER A 6 -7.39 16.26 -21.77
CA SER A 6 -8.43 17.17 -22.23
C SER A 6 -9.81 16.61 -21.93
N ASP A 7 -10.77 17.49 -21.73
CA ASP A 7 -12.13 17.19 -21.30
C ASP A 7 -12.93 16.49 -22.41
N ASN A 8 -13.57 15.38 -22.10
CA ASN A 8 -14.65 14.82 -22.89
C ASN A 8 -15.90 15.70 -22.75
N ILE A 9 -16.62 15.91 -23.86
CA ILE A 9 -17.88 16.67 -23.85
C ILE A 9 -18.97 15.96 -23.03
N ASP A 10 -18.86 14.64 -22.95
CA ASP A 10 -19.65 13.80 -22.07
C ASP A 10 -18.97 13.72 -20.70
N ILE A 11 -19.58 14.34 -19.69
CA ILE A 11 -19.02 14.45 -18.35
C ILE A 11 -18.82 13.10 -17.66
N ASP A 12 -19.63 12.09 -18.01
CA ASP A 12 -19.55 10.74 -17.43
C ASP A 12 -18.37 9.94 -18.01
N LYS A 13 -17.74 10.47 -19.07
CA LYS A 13 -16.52 9.92 -19.67
C LYS A 13 -15.25 10.65 -19.20
N ASN A 14 -15.37 11.58 -18.24
CA ASN A 14 -14.25 12.27 -17.64
C ASN A 14 -13.87 11.65 -16.28
N ALA A 15 -12.56 11.56 -16.04
CA ALA A 15 -12.01 11.39 -14.70
C ALA A 15 -11.30 12.69 -14.30
N TYR A 16 -11.54 13.16 -13.08
CA TYR A 16 -11.03 14.44 -12.60
C TYR A 16 -9.95 14.19 -11.54
N ILE A 17 -8.68 14.31 -11.91
CA ILE A 17 -7.53 13.94 -11.06
C ILE A 17 -7.48 14.69 -9.72
N ASN A 18 -8.03 15.91 -9.67
CA ASN A 18 -8.03 16.77 -8.49
C ASN A 18 -9.38 16.82 -7.74
N TRP A 19 -10.41 16.08 -8.18
CA TRP A 19 -11.75 16.17 -7.58
C TRP A 19 -11.80 15.74 -6.12
N ARG A 20 -10.94 14.80 -5.73
CA ARG A 20 -10.83 14.29 -4.35
C ARG A 20 -9.58 14.79 -3.62
N ILE A 21 -8.85 15.75 -4.19
CA ILE A 21 -7.56 16.23 -3.68
C ILE A 21 -7.72 17.67 -3.17
N GLU A 22 -7.21 17.92 -1.96
CA GLU A 22 -7.28 19.22 -1.27
C GLU A 22 -5.91 19.90 -1.22
N ARG A 23 -5.83 21.18 -1.58
CA ARG A 23 -4.56 21.91 -1.69
C ARG A 23 -3.70 21.90 -0.42
N HIS A 24 -4.33 21.95 0.74
CA HIS A 24 -3.67 22.13 2.04
C HIS A 24 -3.78 20.91 2.96
N ASN A 25 -4.14 19.73 2.41
CA ASN A 25 -4.28 18.50 3.20
C ASN A 25 -3.47 17.34 2.58
N PRO A 26 -2.13 17.37 2.70
CA PRO A 26 -1.28 16.37 2.05
C PRO A 26 -1.48 14.95 2.59
N ILE A 27 -1.84 14.79 3.87
CA ILE A 27 -2.13 13.48 4.47
C ILE A 27 -3.40 12.88 3.87
N LYS A 28 -4.51 13.64 3.84
CA LYS A 28 -5.76 13.19 3.20
C LYS A 28 -5.59 12.91 1.71
N ASN A 29 -4.77 13.69 1.00
CA ASN A 29 -4.46 13.43 -0.40
C ASN A 29 -3.75 12.10 -0.58
N MET A 30 -2.78 11.80 0.29
CA MET A 30 -2.06 10.52 0.25
C MET A 30 -3.00 9.35 0.53
N LEU A 31 -3.92 9.47 1.50
CA LEU A 31 -4.95 8.47 1.77
C LEU A 31 -5.90 8.28 0.59
N THR A 32 -6.32 9.37 -0.06
CA THR A 32 -7.16 9.32 -1.26
C THR A 32 -6.49 8.56 -2.41
N ILE A 33 -5.18 8.76 -2.60
CA ILE A 33 -4.40 8.04 -3.61
C ILE A 33 -4.22 6.57 -3.19
N ALA A 34 -3.98 6.30 -1.91
CA ALA A 34 -3.88 4.94 -1.37
C ALA A 34 -5.16 4.13 -1.61
N ASP A 35 -6.34 4.72 -1.32
CA ASP A 35 -7.65 4.13 -1.60
C ASP A 35 -7.77 3.77 -3.09
N GLY A 36 -7.36 4.68 -3.99
CA GLY A 36 -7.41 4.45 -5.43
C GLY A 36 -6.54 3.28 -5.90
N PHE A 37 -5.33 3.13 -5.36
CA PHE A 37 -4.45 2.00 -5.68
C PHE A 37 -4.98 0.68 -5.10
N MET A 38 -5.50 0.70 -3.88
CA MET A 38 -6.09 -0.50 -3.25
C MET A 38 -7.30 -0.98 -4.04
N GLU A 39 -8.24 -0.07 -4.33
CA GLU A 39 -9.45 -0.36 -5.10
C GLU A 39 -9.11 -0.86 -6.50
N SER A 40 -8.16 -0.20 -7.20
CA SER A 40 -7.72 -0.65 -8.52
C SER A 40 -7.15 -2.07 -8.50
N SER A 41 -6.38 -2.42 -7.46
CA SER A 41 -5.81 -3.76 -7.33
C SER A 41 -6.90 -4.82 -7.17
N ILE A 42 -7.87 -4.56 -6.28
CA ILE A 42 -9.01 -5.45 -6.01
C ILE A 42 -9.90 -5.58 -7.25
N MET A 43 -10.26 -4.46 -7.90
CA MET A 43 -11.11 -4.46 -9.10
C MET A 43 -10.50 -5.28 -10.24
N LEU A 44 -9.19 -5.16 -10.47
CA LEU A 44 -8.48 -5.92 -11.50
C LEU A 44 -8.45 -7.42 -11.18
N ALA A 45 -8.18 -7.78 -9.92
CA ALA A 45 -8.19 -9.18 -9.47
C ALA A 45 -9.60 -9.81 -9.60
N GLU A 46 -10.65 -9.10 -9.17
CA GLU A 46 -12.03 -9.53 -9.34
C GLU A 46 -12.43 -9.66 -10.82
N GLN A 47 -11.97 -8.76 -11.68
CA GLN A 47 -12.23 -8.85 -13.12
C GLN A 47 -11.55 -10.07 -13.74
N ALA A 48 -10.32 -10.39 -13.33
CA ALA A 48 -9.66 -11.62 -13.74
C ALA A 48 -10.42 -12.87 -13.25
N LEU A 49 -10.87 -12.89 -11.99
CA LEU A 49 -11.64 -14.01 -11.44
C LEU A 49 -12.96 -14.26 -12.20
N LYS A 50 -13.63 -13.21 -12.67
CA LYS A 50 -14.89 -13.34 -13.45
C LYS A 50 -14.69 -14.08 -14.78
N ASP A 51 -13.58 -13.84 -15.47
CA ASP A 51 -13.24 -14.54 -16.71
C ASP A 51 -11.72 -14.48 -16.99
N ASN A 52 -11.03 -15.61 -16.81
CA ASN A 52 -9.60 -15.79 -17.09
C ASN A 52 -9.33 -16.85 -18.16
N ARG A 53 -10.27 -17.10 -19.08
CA ARG A 53 -10.09 -18.12 -20.14
C ARG A 53 -8.95 -17.80 -21.10
N ASP A 54 -8.71 -16.50 -21.33
CA ASP A 54 -7.63 -15.94 -22.13
C ASP A 54 -6.31 -15.75 -21.33
N LYS A 55 -6.29 -16.15 -20.05
CA LYS A 55 -5.15 -15.97 -19.15
C LYS A 55 -4.74 -14.51 -18.94
N LYS A 56 -5.67 -13.56 -19.04
CA LYS A 56 -5.41 -12.13 -18.75
C LYS A 56 -4.81 -11.89 -17.36
N ALA A 57 -5.11 -12.75 -16.38
CA ALA A 57 -4.54 -12.67 -15.03
C ALA A 57 -3.00 -12.65 -15.06
N ASP A 58 -2.39 -13.45 -15.95
CA ASP A 58 -0.94 -13.60 -16.04
C ASP A 58 -0.28 -12.30 -16.56
N ILE A 59 -1.04 -11.48 -17.30
CA ILE A 59 -0.61 -10.17 -17.80
C ILE A 59 -0.76 -9.10 -16.72
N ILE A 60 -1.90 -9.11 -16.01
CA ILE A 60 -2.25 -8.03 -15.07
C ILE A 60 -1.82 -8.30 -13.62
N ILE A 61 -1.23 -9.46 -13.32
CA ILE A 61 -0.77 -9.77 -11.95
C ILE A 61 0.28 -8.78 -11.45
N TYR A 62 1.18 -8.33 -12.33
CA TYR A 62 2.20 -7.35 -11.99
C TYR A 62 1.60 -5.99 -11.56
N PRO A 63 0.72 -5.34 -12.35
CA PRO A 63 0.07 -4.11 -11.90
C PRO A 63 -0.86 -4.31 -10.70
N ILE A 64 -1.49 -5.49 -10.53
CA ILE A 64 -2.26 -5.83 -9.31
C ILE A 64 -1.36 -5.76 -8.08
N LEU A 65 -0.23 -6.49 -8.09
CA LEU A 65 0.71 -6.54 -6.97
C LEU A 65 1.40 -5.19 -6.72
N PHE A 66 1.76 -4.46 -7.78
CA PHE A 66 2.30 -3.11 -7.64
C PHE A 66 1.32 -2.19 -6.94
N SER A 67 0.06 -2.16 -7.40
CA SER A 67 -0.97 -1.28 -6.84
C SER A 67 -1.26 -1.62 -5.38
N ALA A 68 -1.35 -2.90 -5.04
CA ALA A 68 -1.61 -3.34 -3.67
C ALA A 68 -0.49 -2.92 -2.70
N ASN A 69 0.77 -3.18 -3.08
CA ASN A 69 1.93 -2.81 -2.27
C ASN A 69 2.10 -1.30 -2.15
N HIS A 70 1.84 -0.56 -3.22
CA HIS A 70 1.94 0.89 -3.19
C HIS A 70 0.81 1.53 -2.36
N ALA A 71 -0.40 0.96 -2.39
CA ALA A 71 -1.48 1.37 -1.49
C ALA A 71 -1.08 1.20 -0.01
N ILE A 72 -0.54 0.03 0.36
CA ILE A 72 -0.01 -0.24 1.70
C ILE A 72 1.06 0.80 2.08
N GLU A 73 2.01 1.06 1.20
CA GLU A 73 3.07 2.06 1.40
C GLU A 73 2.49 3.45 1.74
N LEU A 74 1.52 3.91 0.94
CA LEU A 74 0.89 5.23 1.13
C LEU A 74 0.06 5.30 2.42
N TYR A 75 -0.73 4.27 2.75
CA TYR A 75 -1.44 4.23 4.04
C TYR A 75 -0.47 4.30 5.21
N LEU A 76 0.58 3.47 5.21
CA LEU A 76 1.52 3.43 6.32
C LEU A 76 2.29 4.75 6.46
N LYS A 77 2.67 5.38 5.34
CA LYS A 77 3.29 6.72 5.35
C LYS A 77 2.34 7.79 5.87
N ALA A 78 1.05 7.73 5.51
CA ALA A 78 0.04 8.64 6.03
C ALA A 78 -0.14 8.47 7.54
N ILE A 79 -0.33 7.23 8.01
CA ILE A 79 -0.47 6.91 9.43
C ILE A 79 0.76 7.39 10.21
N GLY A 80 1.97 7.05 9.73
CA GLY A 80 3.21 7.45 10.38
C GLY A 80 3.37 8.97 10.45
N TRP A 81 3.04 9.70 9.38
CA TRP A 81 3.08 11.15 9.36
C TRP A 81 2.07 11.76 10.35
N THR A 82 0.82 11.27 10.37
CA THR A 82 -0.18 11.74 11.33
C THR A 82 0.29 11.56 12.78
N ILE A 83 0.83 10.39 13.12
CA ILE A 83 1.32 10.13 14.48
C ILE A 83 2.55 10.98 14.81
N ASN A 84 3.45 11.21 13.85
CA ASN A 84 4.58 12.12 14.06
C ASN A 84 4.12 13.53 14.42
N ILE A 85 3.06 14.04 13.76
CA ILE A 85 2.47 15.34 14.12
C ILE A 85 1.91 15.31 15.54
N LEU A 86 1.15 14.27 15.89
CA LEU A 86 0.59 14.08 17.22
C LEU A 86 1.65 13.96 18.34
N LEU A 87 2.86 13.50 17.99
CA LEU A 87 4.02 13.42 18.87
C LEU A 87 4.89 14.69 18.87
N GLU A 88 4.45 15.77 18.19
CA GLU A 88 5.24 17.00 18.00
C GLU A 88 6.63 16.74 17.37
N ASN A 89 6.69 15.77 16.45
CA ASN A 89 7.89 15.36 15.73
C ASN A 89 7.88 15.91 14.30
N ASP A 90 8.91 16.65 13.90
CA ASP A 90 9.03 17.30 12.58
C ASP A 90 9.17 16.32 11.38
N LYS A 91 9.21 15.02 11.65
CA LYS A 91 9.34 14.00 10.62
C LYS A 91 8.04 13.80 9.85
N ARG A 92 8.10 14.01 8.53
CA ARG A 92 6.99 13.76 7.61
C ARG A 92 6.95 12.30 7.17
N VAL A 93 7.49 12.03 5.97
CA VAL A 93 7.57 10.69 5.39
C VAL A 93 8.90 10.05 5.81
N GLU A 94 8.81 8.99 6.61
CA GLU A 94 9.96 8.18 7.03
C GLU A 94 10.02 6.89 6.19
N GLY A 95 11.23 6.50 5.76
CA GLY A 95 11.48 5.28 5.00
C GLY A 95 11.43 5.45 3.47
N GLY A 96 12.07 4.51 2.77
CA GLY A 96 12.10 4.43 1.31
C GLY A 96 10.80 3.85 0.75
N HIS A 97 10.91 2.73 0.03
CA HIS A 97 9.76 1.97 -0.49
C HIS A 97 9.58 0.61 0.22
N ASP A 98 10.44 0.29 1.18
CA ASP A 98 10.39 -0.93 1.98
C ASP A 98 9.20 -0.89 2.96
N ILE A 99 8.11 -1.57 2.60
CA ILE A 99 6.89 -1.61 3.41
C ILE A 99 7.08 -2.34 4.75
N GLN A 100 8.05 -3.25 4.87
CA GLN A 100 8.36 -3.89 6.15
C GLN A 100 9.04 -2.90 7.10
N GLN A 101 10.01 -2.13 6.60
CA GLN A 101 10.63 -1.04 7.36
C GLN A 101 9.58 0.00 7.77
N ILE A 102 8.75 0.45 6.84
CA ILE A 102 7.72 1.47 7.12
C ILE A 102 6.73 0.96 8.17
N LEU A 103 6.26 -0.29 8.08
CA LEU A 103 5.37 -0.86 9.10
C LEU A 103 6.05 -0.91 10.48
N ASN A 104 7.32 -1.28 10.55
CA ASN A 104 8.06 -1.27 11.81
C ASN A 104 8.20 0.13 12.41
N VAL A 105 8.39 1.17 11.57
CA VAL A 105 8.38 2.57 12.01
C VAL A 105 7.01 2.94 12.57
N VAL A 106 5.93 2.64 11.86
CA VAL A 106 4.55 2.91 12.32
C VAL A 106 4.28 2.21 13.66
N LYS A 107 4.63 0.93 13.80
CA LYS A 107 4.50 0.20 15.07
C LYS A 107 5.27 0.87 16.21
N SER A 108 6.47 1.37 15.94
CA SER A 108 7.25 2.11 16.94
C SER A 108 6.54 3.39 17.37
N ARG A 109 6.01 4.17 16.41
CA ARG A 109 5.29 5.42 16.66
C ARG A 109 3.98 5.19 17.42
N VAL A 110 3.21 4.17 17.05
CA VAL A 110 2.01 3.79 17.81
C VAL A 110 2.35 3.38 19.24
N ASN A 111 3.45 2.65 19.45
CA ASN A 111 3.86 2.28 20.81
C ASN A 111 4.29 3.48 21.66
N GLU A 112 4.80 4.54 21.03
CA GLU A 112 5.22 5.80 21.64
C GLU A 112 4.01 6.72 21.94
N PHE A 113 3.09 6.85 21.01
CA PHE A 113 1.89 7.69 21.12
C PHE A 113 0.81 7.08 22.02
N GLU A 114 0.45 5.81 21.80
CA GLU A 114 -0.60 5.17 22.59
C GLU A 114 -0.07 4.86 23.98
N ILE A 115 -0.81 5.24 25.02
CA ILE A 115 -0.52 4.83 26.41
C ILE A 115 -1.44 3.67 26.82
N ASP A 116 -2.65 3.63 26.27
CA ASP A 116 -3.66 2.62 26.53
C ASP A 116 -3.26 1.25 25.95
N LYS A 117 -3.30 0.22 26.81
CA LYS A 117 -2.96 -1.16 26.43
C LYS A 117 -3.99 -1.77 25.48
N ASP A 118 -5.27 -1.44 25.63
CA ASP A 118 -6.33 -1.97 24.80
C ASP A 118 -6.28 -1.37 23.39
N ARG A 119 -5.95 -0.08 23.27
CA ARG A 119 -5.68 0.55 21.96
C ARG A 119 -4.47 -0.08 21.25
N LYS A 120 -3.37 -0.30 21.97
CA LYS A 120 -2.21 -1.03 21.42
C LYS A 120 -2.56 -2.43 20.95
N LYS A 121 -3.44 -3.13 21.68
CA LYS A 121 -3.90 -4.47 21.32
C LYS A 121 -4.77 -4.43 20.08
N ALA A 122 -5.74 -3.52 20.02
CA ALA A 122 -6.62 -3.33 18.86
C ALA A 122 -5.81 -3.00 17.59
N PHE A 123 -4.80 -2.11 17.69
CA PHE A 123 -3.90 -1.83 16.58
C PHE A 123 -3.17 -3.09 16.09
N LYS A 124 -2.62 -3.92 17.00
CA LYS A 124 -1.95 -5.18 16.65
C LYS A 124 -2.90 -6.17 15.96
N GLU A 125 -4.15 -6.24 16.40
CA GLU A 125 -5.17 -7.09 15.78
C GLU A 125 -5.48 -6.63 14.35
N LEU A 126 -5.67 -5.32 14.14
CA LEU A 126 -5.96 -4.74 12.82
C LEU A 126 -4.82 -4.94 11.80
N ILE A 127 -3.56 -4.89 12.24
CA ILE A 127 -2.41 -5.08 11.33
C ILE A 127 -2.00 -6.54 11.16
N ASN A 128 -2.58 -7.50 11.89
CA ASN A 128 -2.09 -8.88 11.91
C ASN A 128 -2.08 -9.52 10.51
N ASN A 129 -3.13 -9.33 9.72
CA ASN A 129 -3.18 -9.87 8.35
C ASN A 129 -2.13 -9.20 7.43
N LEU A 130 -1.93 -7.89 7.58
CA LEU A 130 -0.89 -7.14 6.90
C LEU A 130 0.53 -7.62 7.27
N GLU A 131 0.80 -7.83 8.56
CA GLU A 131 2.08 -8.37 9.02
C GLU A 131 2.38 -9.73 8.43
N ASN A 132 1.38 -10.61 8.39
CA ASN A 132 1.50 -11.92 7.77
C ASN A 132 1.78 -11.80 6.26
N TYR A 133 1.16 -10.82 5.59
CA TYR A 133 1.36 -10.61 4.15
C TYR A 133 2.78 -10.12 3.87
N ILE A 134 3.22 -9.10 4.60
CA ILE A 134 4.57 -8.55 4.46
C ILE A 134 5.62 -9.62 4.77
N LYS A 135 5.41 -10.44 5.80
CA LYS A 135 6.32 -11.54 6.11
C LYS A 135 6.41 -12.55 4.95
N GLU A 136 5.26 -12.96 4.39
CA GLU A 136 5.22 -13.86 3.24
C GLU A 136 5.91 -13.26 2.01
N LEU A 137 5.64 -11.99 1.72
CA LEU A 137 6.25 -11.26 0.60
C LEU A 137 7.77 -11.21 0.74
N PHE A 138 8.28 -10.78 1.90
CA PHE A 138 9.72 -10.62 2.12
C PHE A 138 10.46 -11.96 2.12
N LEU A 139 9.82 -13.08 2.47
CA LEU A 139 10.40 -14.41 2.24
C LEU A 139 10.67 -14.73 0.77
N LYS A 140 10.00 -14.03 -0.17
CA LYS A 140 10.18 -14.20 -1.63
C LYS A 140 11.12 -13.16 -2.23
N ILE A 141 11.00 -11.91 -1.82
CA ILE A 141 11.68 -10.79 -2.48
C ILE A 141 12.97 -10.39 -1.79
N GLU A 142 13.12 -10.62 -0.48
CA GLU A 142 14.30 -10.18 0.24
C GLU A 142 15.54 -10.99 -0.17
N THR A 143 16.58 -10.29 -0.59
CA THR A 143 17.88 -10.90 -0.88
C THR A 143 18.98 -10.26 -0.06
N LYS A 144 20.12 -10.93 0.05
CA LYS A 144 21.33 -10.36 0.65
C LYS A 144 22.22 -9.80 -0.44
N ASP A 145 22.55 -8.52 -0.31
CA ASP A 145 23.44 -7.80 -1.20
C ASP A 145 24.55 -7.14 -0.37
N ASP A 146 25.81 -7.53 -0.60
CA ASP A 146 26.99 -7.06 0.16
C ASP A 146 26.81 -7.11 1.70
N GLY A 147 26.14 -8.15 2.20
CA GLY A 147 25.88 -8.36 3.62
C GLY A 147 24.74 -7.50 4.21
N LYS A 148 24.07 -6.68 3.40
CA LYS A 148 22.85 -5.95 3.77
C LYS A 148 21.62 -6.62 3.16
N ASN A 149 20.51 -6.54 3.86
CA ASN A 149 19.23 -6.98 3.30
C ASN A 149 18.75 -5.96 2.27
N LYS A 150 18.25 -6.45 1.13
CA LYS A 150 17.65 -5.68 0.05
C LYS A 150 16.21 -6.11 -0.11
N ASP A 151 15.28 -5.16 -0.04
CA ASP A 151 13.85 -5.42 -0.05
C ASP A 151 13.33 -5.89 -1.42
N ASN A 152 13.89 -5.40 -2.53
CA ASN A 152 13.46 -5.69 -3.91
C ASN A 152 11.95 -5.46 -4.15
N MET A 153 11.39 -4.39 -3.57
CA MET A 153 10.00 -3.97 -3.78
C MET A 153 9.68 -3.58 -5.24
N ASP A 154 10.70 -3.46 -6.09
CA ASP A 154 10.59 -3.26 -7.53
C ASP A 154 10.22 -4.52 -8.34
N PHE A 155 10.12 -5.70 -7.70
CA PHE A 155 9.83 -6.98 -8.38
C PHE A 155 8.58 -7.02 -9.26
N SER A 156 7.59 -6.18 -8.96
CA SER A 156 6.34 -6.08 -9.71
C SER A 156 6.40 -5.08 -10.87
N ARG A 157 7.50 -4.34 -11.00
CA ARG A 157 7.72 -3.30 -12.02
C ARG A 157 8.77 -3.72 -13.05
N TYR A 158 9.82 -4.38 -12.59
CA TYR A 158 10.93 -4.82 -13.43
C TYR A 158 11.18 -6.31 -13.20
N PRO A 159 11.70 -7.04 -14.20
CA PRO A 159 12.09 -8.45 -14.03
C PRO A 159 13.44 -8.62 -13.31
N PHE A 160 14.14 -7.53 -13.02
CA PHE A 160 15.42 -7.50 -12.35
C PHE A 160 15.56 -6.24 -11.48
N ASP A 161 16.50 -6.29 -10.55
CA ASP A 161 16.82 -5.18 -9.66
C ASP A 161 17.77 -4.14 -10.32
N THR A 162 18.14 -3.10 -9.57
CA THR A 162 19.07 -2.05 -10.04
C THR A 162 20.48 -2.54 -10.43
N LYS A 163 20.85 -3.77 -10.05
CA LYS A 163 22.12 -4.44 -10.41
C LYS A 163 21.91 -5.47 -11.53
N TYR A 164 20.73 -5.49 -12.15
CA TYR A 164 20.31 -6.46 -13.18
C TYR A 164 20.27 -7.92 -12.69
N VAL A 165 20.10 -8.13 -11.38
CA VAL A 165 19.86 -9.46 -10.81
C VAL A 165 18.38 -9.77 -10.94
N SER A 166 18.05 -10.93 -11.51
CA SER A 166 16.67 -11.35 -11.76
C SER A 166 15.86 -11.50 -10.46
N HIS A 167 14.56 -11.21 -10.49
CA HIS A 167 13.68 -11.51 -9.38
C HIS A 167 13.31 -13.00 -9.31
N PHE A 168 12.81 -13.42 -8.14
CA PHE A 168 12.57 -14.82 -7.75
C PHE A 168 11.73 -15.66 -8.72
N TYR A 169 10.90 -15.03 -9.56
CA TYR A 169 10.03 -15.72 -10.52
C TYR A 169 10.69 -15.96 -11.89
N ILE A 170 11.90 -15.44 -12.13
CA ILE A 170 12.61 -15.60 -13.41
C ILE A 170 13.47 -16.87 -13.44
N GLU A 171 14.18 -17.16 -12.35
CA GLU A 171 15.19 -18.23 -12.31
C GLU A 171 14.66 -19.58 -11.79
N THR A 172 13.34 -19.69 -11.63
CA THR A 172 12.67 -20.91 -11.15
C THR A 172 12.16 -21.76 -12.31
N PHE A 173 12.28 -23.08 -12.19
CA PHE A 173 11.67 -24.03 -13.13
C PHE A 173 10.17 -24.21 -12.89
N ASP A 174 9.72 -24.05 -11.64
CA ASP A 174 8.32 -24.18 -11.26
C ASP A 174 7.59 -22.84 -11.40
N ASN A 175 6.29 -22.93 -11.72
CA ASN A 175 5.42 -21.77 -11.79
C ASN A 175 5.27 -21.12 -10.40
N VAL A 176 5.52 -19.81 -10.35
CA VAL A 176 5.11 -18.97 -9.22
C VAL A 176 3.65 -18.55 -9.45
N VAL A 177 2.79 -18.85 -8.50
CA VAL A 177 1.35 -18.55 -8.59
C VAL A 177 0.93 -17.54 -7.54
N VAL A 178 -0.11 -16.78 -7.86
CA VAL A 178 -0.84 -15.96 -6.90
C VAL A 178 -2.29 -16.43 -6.90
N ASP A 179 -2.79 -16.81 -5.73
CA ASP A 179 -4.20 -17.15 -5.54
C ASP A 179 -5.02 -15.85 -5.54
N LEU A 180 -5.70 -15.57 -6.66
CA LEU A 180 -6.47 -14.34 -6.84
C LEU A 180 -7.70 -14.26 -5.92
N GLU A 181 -8.30 -15.39 -5.55
CA GLU A 181 -9.48 -15.40 -4.68
C GLU A 181 -9.06 -15.01 -3.26
N ASN A 182 -8.04 -15.68 -2.72
CA ASN A 182 -7.45 -15.34 -1.44
C ASN A 182 -6.83 -13.92 -1.45
N PHE A 183 -6.24 -13.50 -2.58
CA PHE A 183 -5.75 -12.13 -2.74
C PHE A 183 -6.90 -11.12 -2.53
N VAL A 184 -8.03 -11.28 -3.20
CA VAL A 184 -9.16 -10.34 -3.07
C VAL A 184 -9.68 -10.27 -1.64
N GLU A 185 -9.88 -11.41 -0.99
CA GLU A 185 -10.35 -11.47 0.41
C GLU A 185 -9.38 -10.74 1.34
N ARG A 186 -8.10 -11.09 1.24
CA ARG A 186 -7.05 -10.56 2.11
C ARG A 186 -6.85 -9.06 1.93
N PHE A 187 -6.84 -8.57 0.69
CA PHE A 187 -6.57 -7.16 0.42
C PHE A 187 -7.78 -6.25 0.69
N LYS A 188 -9.01 -6.78 0.63
CA LYS A 188 -10.19 -6.07 1.16
C LYS A 188 -10.06 -5.83 2.65
N GLU A 189 -9.70 -6.85 3.43
CA GLU A 189 -9.50 -6.72 4.87
C GLU A 189 -8.34 -5.77 5.20
N ILE A 190 -7.18 -5.95 4.56
CA ILE A 190 -6.01 -5.08 4.75
C ILE A 190 -6.35 -3.61 4.44
N GLY A 191 -7.02 -3.35 3.31
CA GLY A 191 -7.44 -2.01 2.93
C GLY A 191 -8.40 -1.38 3.94
N GLN A 192 -9.42 -2.13 4.38
CA GLN A 192 -10.36 -1.68 5.40
C GLN A 192 -9.68 -1.36 6.72
N ASN A 193 -8.81 -2.25 7.21
CA ASN A 193 -8.11 -2.06 8.49
C ASN A 193 -7.14 -0.87 8.42
N LEU A 194 -6.40 -0.71 7.33
CA LEU A 194 -5.50 0.43 7.14
C LEU A 194 -6.26 1.76 7.07
N ASN A 195 -7.40 1.79 6.36
CA ASN A 195 -8.27 2.96 6.31
C ASN A 195 -8.85 3.29 7.69
N GLN A 196 -9.25 2.28 8.47
CA GLN A 196 -9.74 2.47 9.84
C GLN A 196 -8.66 3.05 10.77
N ILE A 197 -7.43 2.52 10.71
CA ILE A 197 -6.29 3.03 11.49
C ILE A 197 -5.99 4.48 11.09
N ALA A 198 -5.91 4.76 9.79
CA ALA A 198 -5.65 6.11 9.29
C ALA A 198 -6.73 7.11 9.72
N SER A 199 -8.00 6.71 9.63
CA SER A 199 -9.14 7.54 10.04
C SER A 199 -9.12 7.83 11.54
N HIS A 200 -8.76 6.84 12.36
CA HIS A 200 -8.65 7.02 13.82
C HIS A 200 -7.61 8.08 14.18
N TYR A 201 -6.38 7.96 13.69
CA TYR A 201 -5.33 8.92 14.01
C TYR A 201 -5.57 10.30 13.38
N LEU A 202 -6.18 10.34 12.19
CA LEU A 202 -6.55 11.62 11.57
C LEU A 202 -7.61 12.35 12.38
N TYR A 203 -8.56 11.61 12.97
CA TYR A 203 -9.55 12.19 13.88
C TYR A 203 -8.90 12.75 15.16
N ASP A 204 -7.99 12.01 15.78
CA ASP A 204 -7.25 12.48 16.96
C ASP A 204 -6.44 13.74 16.64
N PHE A 205 -5.81 13.81 15.45
CA PHE A 205 -5.13 15.01 14.97
C PHE A 205 -6.07 16.20 14.81
N LEU A 206 -7.25 16.00 14.20
CA LEU A 206 -8.24 17.07 14.03
C LEU A 206 -8.80 17.57 15.36
N LEU A 207 -8.90 16.71 16.39
CA LEU A 207 -9.28 17.15 17.73
C LEU A 207 -8.18 18.03 18.34
N ALA A 208 -6.92 17.62 18.23
CA ALA A 208 -5.79 18.38 18.76
C ALA A 208 -5.60 19.76 18.10
N GLU A 209 -5.95 19.93 16.81
CA GLU A 209 -5.91 21.24 16.14
C GLU A 209 -7.01 22.22 16.61
N ASN A 210 -8.07 21.73 17.25
CA ASN A 210 -9.21 22.54 17.68
C ASN A 210 -9.18 22.92 19.17
N GLU A 211 -8.15 22.51 19.91
CA GLU A 211 -7.87 22.90 21.32
C GLU A 211 -6.85 24.04 21.39
#